data_AF-A0A5C5VWN9-F1
#
_entry.id   AF-A0A5C5VWN9-F1
#
_cell.length_a   1.000
_cell.length_b   1.000
_cell.length_c   1.000
_cell.angle_alpha   90.00
_cell.angle_beta   90.00
_cell.angle_gamma   90.00
#
_symmetry.space_group_name_H-M   'P 1'
#
loop_
_entity.id
_entity.type
_entity.pdbx_description
1 polymer ?
#
loop_
_entity_poly.entity_id
_entity_poly.type
_entity_poly.pdbx_seq_one_letter_code
_entity_poly.pdbx_strand_id
1 'polypeptide(L)'
;MKFNGLNLEQQPLHSFTLQRFQRFQRSPLTLQMKPLPLGFQRQLRQRGIFPPVPPAKILRDSSGKPLRDQNGQALTQSDVTDSKFIEQTELYHQRVAVLAIVESLQSDPHIEFETKLNGETPEGWAQFADAVFEEFEAAGLTTGDLVAICDEICRIGNLLNQDLVREQANFSESIANGSS
;
A
#
# COMPACT_ATOMS: atom_id res chain seq x y z
N MET A 1 -2.47 -19.40 17.11
CA MET A 1 -3.28 -20.32 16.27
C MET A 1 -2.35 -21.41 15.77
N LYS A 2 -2.74 -22.69 15.81
CA LYS A 2 -1.91 -23.79 15.31
C LYS A 2 -2.43 -24.24 13.94
N PHE A 3 -1.56 -24.28 12.94
CA PHE A 3 -1.86 -24.92 11.65
C PHE A 3 -1.03 -26.20 11.59
N ASN A 4 -1.69 -27.36 11.47
CA ASN A 4 -1.01 -28.67 11.42
C ASN A 4 0.00 -28.93 12.55
N GLY A 5 -0.28 -28.46 13.77
CA GLY A 5 0.61 -28.61 14.93
C GLY A 5 1.81 -27.65 14.97
N LEU A 6 2.03 -26.84 13.93
CA LEU A 6 3.01 -25.77 13.92
C LEU A 6 2.46 -24.57 14.70
N ASN A 7 3.26 -24.09 15.64
CA ASN A 7 2.94 -22.88 16.38
C ASN A 7 3.27 -21.68 15.48
N LEU A 8 2.26 -20.98 14.97
CA LEU A 8 2.41 -19.81 14.08
C LEU A 8 2.93 -18.55 14.81
N GLU A 9 3.52 -18.70 16.00
CA GLU A 9 3.94 -17.58 16.85
C GLU A 9 5.17 -16.84 16.34
N GLN A 10 5.89 -17.41 15.38
CA GLN A 10 7.02 -16.73 14.74
C GLN A 10 6.57 -16.17 13.39
N GLN A 11 6.24 -14.87 13.37
CA GLN A 11 6.18 -14.15 12.10
C GLN A 11 7.63 -14.06 11.58
N PRO A 12 7.95 -14.66 10.42
CA PRO A 12 9.29 -14.57 9.88
C PRO A 12 9.57 -13.10 9.55
N LEU A 13 10.61 -12.54 10.19
CA LEU A 13 11.16 -11.25 9.79
C LEU A 13 11.92 -11.45 8.48
N HIS A 14 11.67 -10.58 7.51
CA HIS A 14 12.36 -10.58 6.24
C HIS A 14 13.35 -9.44 6.20
N SER A 15 14.60 -9.76 5.85
CA SER A 15 15.65 -8.76 5.71
C SER A 15 15.69 -8.21 4.29
N PHE A 16 15.54 -6.89 4.15
CA PHE A 16 15.61 -6.18 2.88
C PHE A 16 16.66 -5.09 2.95
N THR A 17 17.54 -5.01 1.95
CA THR A 17 18.65 -4.05 1.93
C THR A 17 18.52 -3.07 0.78
N LEU A 18 18.44 -1.78 1.10
CA LEU A 18 18.46 -0.69 0.12
C LEU A 18 19.88 -0.49 -0.42
N GLN A 19 20.14 -1.03 -1.61
CA GLN A 19 21.45 -0.99 -2.28
C GLN A 19 21.89 0.43 -2.68
N ARG A 20 20.95 1.38 -2.78
CA ARG A 20 21.22 2.78 -3.12
C ARG A 20 22.27 3.42 -2.23
N PHE A 21 22.23 3.15 -0.93
CA PHE A 21 23.15 3.76 0.03
C PHE A 21 24.61 3.41 -0.29
N GLN A 22 24.88 2.22 -0.85
CA GLN A 22 26.21 1.84 -1.29
C GLN A 22 26.75 2.73 -2.42
N ARG A 23 25.88 3.20 -3.33
CA ARG A 23 26.27 4.08 -4.44
C ARG A 23 26.72 5.46 -3.97
N PHE A 24 26.24 5.90 -2.81
CA PHE A 24 26.60 7.17 -2.18
C PHE A 24 27.64 7.01 -1.06
N GLN A 25 28.40 5.90 -1.05
CA GLN A 25 29.40 5.58 -0.02
C GLN A 25 28.84 5.57 1.41
N ARG A 26 27.53 5.37 1.56
CA ARG A 26 26.89 5.14 2.86
C ARG A 26 26.77 3.63 3.08
N SER A 27 26.77 3.23 4.36
CA SER A 27 26.49 1.86 4.72
C SER A 27 25.12 1.45 4.19
N PRO A 28 24.98 0.24 3.64
CA PRO A 28 23.68 -0.25 3.17
C PRO A 28 22.66 -0.24 4.32
N LEU A 29 21.50 0.36 4.10
CA LEU A 29 20.40 0.33 5.05
C LEU A 29 19.69 -1.03 4.92
N THR A 30 19.76 -1.83 5.99
CA THR A 30 19.05 -3.12 6.08
C THR A 30 17.86 -2.97 6.99
N LEU A 31 16.70 -3.38 6.50
CA LEU A 31 15.40 -3.28 7.14
C LEU A 31 14.89 -4.68 7.48
N GLN A 32 14.36 -4.86 8.68
CA GLN A 32 13.66 -6.06 9.13
C GLN A 32 12.14 -5.86 9.00
N MET A 33 11.55 -6.50 8.01
CA MET A 33 10.17 -6.28 7.59
C MET A 33 9.30 -7.46 7.99
N LYS A 34 8.10 -7.18 8.52
CA LYS A 34 7.04 -8.19 8.67
C LYS A 34 5.97 -8.03 7.59
N PRO A 35 5.27 -9.10 7.21
CA PRO A 35 4.10 -8.98 6.33
C PRO A 35 3.04 -8.09 6.98
N LEU A 36 2.29 -7.36 6.15
CA LEU A 36 1.13 -6.59 6.62
C LEU A 36 0.07 -7.51 7.23
N PRO A 37 -0.65 -7.05 8.27
CA PRO A 37 -1.73 -7.84 8.86
C PRO A 37 -2.85 -8.09 7.86
N LEU A 38 -3.50 -9.26 7.98
CA LEU A 38 -4.72 -9.55 7.24
C LEU A 38 -5.77 -8.47 7.53
N GLY A 39 -6.30 -7.86 6.47
CA GLY A 39 -7.25 -6.76 6.60
C GLY A 39 -6.63 -5.40 6.89
N PHE A 40 -5.34 -5.19 6.63
CA PHE A 40 -4.69 -3.87 6.67
C PHE A 40 -5.52 -2.78 5.98
N GLN A 41 -6.07 -3.05 4.79
CA GLN A 41 -6.98 -2.13 4.08
C GLN A 41 -8.26 -1.80 4.87
N ARG A 42 -8.79 -2.75 5.64
CA ARG A 42 -9.93 -2.48 6.54
C ARG A 42 -9.50 -1.60 7.71
N GLN A 43 -8.31 -1.83 8.27
CA GLN A 43 -7.76 -1.02 9.35
C GLN A 43 -7.53 0.42 8.89
N LEU A 44 -7.01 0.64 7.68
CA LEU A 44 -6.87 1.98 7.09
C LEU A 44 -8.20 2.74 7.05
N ARG A 45 -9.28 2.09 6.58
CA ARG A 45 -10.63 2.68 6.59
C ARG A 45 -11.14 2.96 8.01
N GLN A 46 -10.87 2.08 8.97
CA GLN A 46 -11.22 2.31 10.38
C GLN A 46 -10.45 3.49 10.98
N ARG A 47 -9.22 3.74 10.50
CA ARG A 47 -8.37 4.88 10.83
C ARG A 47 -8.71 6.15 10.03
N GLY A 48 -9.78 6.13 9.22
CA GLY A 48 -10.22 7.31 8.46
C GLY A 48 -9.47 7.57 7.15
N ILE A 49 -8.60 6.65 6.72
CA ILE A 49 -7.88 6.75 5.46
C ILE A 49 -8.76 6.15 4.36
N PHE A 50 -9.43 7.02 3.59
CA PHE A 50 -10.35 6.64 2.52
C PHE A 50 -9.84 7.07 1.15
N PRO A 51 -10.06 6.26 0.09
CA PRO A 51 -9.80 6.71 -1.26
C PRO A 51 -10.71 7.90 -1.60
N PRO A 52 -10.21 8.93 -2.30
CA PRO A 52 -11.04 10.04 -2.73
C PRO A 52 -12.10 9.56 -3.75
N VAL A 53 -13.20 10.30 -3.82
CA VAL A 53 -14.29 10.03 -4.77
C VAL A 53 -14.20 11.03 -5.91
N PRO A 54 -14.19 10.58 -7.19
CA PRO A 54 -14.11 11.49 -8.32
C PRO A 54 -15.36 12.36 -8.38
N PRO A 55 -15.22 13.67 -8.65
CA PRO A 55 -16.36 14.57 -8.77
C PRO A 55 -17.24 14.19 -9.96
N ALA A 56 -18.54 14.45 -9.83
CA ALA A 56 -19.49 14.26 -10.93
C ALA A 56 -19.49 15.46 -11.87
N LYS A 57 -19.44 15.19 -13.19
CA LYS A 57 -19.54 16.20 -14.24
C LYS A 57 -20.75 15.92 -15.12
N ILE A 58 -21.45 17.00 -15.47
CA ILE A 58 -22.62 16.94 -16.36
C ILE A 58 -22.15 16.68 -17.79
N LEU A 59 -22.68 15.63 -18.40
CA LEU A 59 -22.46 15.34 -19.82
C LEU A 59 -23.19 16.38 -20.67
N ARG A 60 -22.51 16.88 -21.71
CA ARG A 60 -23.04 17.89 -22.61
C ARG A 60 -22.98 17.41 -24.05
N ASP A 61 -23.97 17.80 -24.85
CA ASP A 61 -23.97 17.57 -26.30
C ASP A 61 -22.94 18.47 -27.01
N SER A 62 -22.80 18.30 -28.33
CA SER A 62 -21.91 19.12 -29.18
C SER A 62 -22.25 20.61 -29.18
N SER A 63 -23.44 21.00 -28.72
CA SER A 63 -23.88 22.38 -28.58
C SER A 63 -23.72 22.91 -27.14
N GLY A 64 -23.12 22.12 -26.24
CA GLY A 64 -22.88 22.49 -24.85
C GLY A 64 -24.10 22.34 -23.93
N LYS A 65 -25.23 21.80 -24.40
CA LYS A 65 -26.43 21.59 -23.58
C LYS A 65 -26.31 20.30 -22.77
N PRO A 66 -26.77 20.28 -21.50
CA PRO A 66 -26.79 19.05 -20.70
C PRO A 66 -27.58 17.94 -21.39
N LEU A 67 -26.97 16.75 -21.52
CA LEU A 67 -27.68 15.54 -21.89
C LEU A 67 -28.61 15.15 -20.74
N ARG A 68 -29.83 14.74 -21.07
CA ARG A 68 -30.85 14.35 -20.08
C ARG A 68 -31.29 12.92 -20.30
N ASP A 69 -31.60 12.22 -19.21
CA ASP A 69 -32.20 10.89 -19.24
C ASP A 69 -33.69 10.93 -19.62
N GLN A 70 -34.34 9.77 -19.66
CA GLN A 70 -35.76 9.64 -19.99
C GLN A 70 -36.70 10.33 -18.97
N ASN A 71 -36.21 10.61 -17.76
CA ASN A 71 -36.93 11.31 -16.70
C ASN A 71 -36.62 12.82 -16.70
N GLY A 72 -35.82 13.30 -17.65
CA GLY A 72 -35.41 14.70 -17.76
C GLY A 72 -34.28 15.11 -16.81
N GLN A 73 -33.65 14.18 -16.08
CA GLN A 73 -32.51 14.45 -15.21
C GLN A 73 -31.21 14.55 -16.00
N ALA A 74 -30.29 15.43 -15.61
CA ALA A 74 -29.02 15.58 -16.30
C ALA A 74 -28.15 14.33 -16.11
N LEU A 75 -27.61 13.81 -17.21
CA LEU A 75 -26.66 12.70 -17.15
C LEU A 75 -25.32 13.20 -16.59
N THR A 76 -24.77 12.45 -15.64
CA THR A 76 -23.48 12.73 -15.01
C THR A 76 -22.47 11.61 -15.28
N GLN A 77 -21.20 11.98 -15.39
CA GLN A 77 -20.08 11.06 -15.47
C GLN A 77 -19.04 11.45 -14.41
N SER A 78 -18.34 10.46 -13.83
CA SER A 78 -17.19 10.72 -12.95
C SER A 78 -16.05 11.39 -13.73
N ASP A 79 -15.56 12.53 -13.25
CA ASP A 79 -14.42 13.23 -13.82
C ASP A 79 -13.14 12.85 -13.07
N VAL A 80 -12.46 11.83 -13.58
CA VAL A 80 -11.15 11.38 -13.05
C VAL A 80 -9.99 12.26 -13.51
N THR A 81 -10.26 13.25 -14.38
CA THR A 81 -9.26 14.21 -14.87
C THR A 81 -9.27 15.52 -14.08
N ASP A 82 -10.16 15.66 -13.11
CA ASP A 82 -10.20 16.80 -12.20
C ASP A 82 -8.89 16.91 -11.41
N SER A 83 -8.25 18.07 -11.44
CA SER A 83 -6.91 18.26 -10.86
C SER A 83 -6.90 18.05 -9.35
N LYS A 84 -7.96 18.47 -8.64
CA LYS A 84 -8.06 18.28 -7.19
C LYS A 84 -8.25 16.82 -6.84
N PHE A 85 -9.04 16.09 -7.63
CA PHE A 85 -9.18 14.65 -7.47
C PHE A 85 -7.85 13.91 -7.68
N ILE A 86 -7.07 14.30 -8.70
CA ILE A 86 -5.74 13.73 -8.95
C ILE A 86 -4.81 13.99 -7.75
N GLU A 87 -4.70 15.24 -7.29
CA GLU A 87 -3.89 15.61 -6.12
C GLU A 87 -4.29 14.82 -4.85
N GLN A 88 -5.60 14.70 -4.60
CA GLN A 88 -6.12 13.91 -3.47
C GLN A 88 -5.80 12.42 -3.61
N THR A 89 -5.79 11.90 -4.83
CA THR A 89 -5.48 10.49 -5.11
C THR A 89 -4.00 10.21 -4.88
N GLU A 90 -3.13 11.10 -5.32
CA GLU A 90 -1.68 11.02 -5.06
C GLU A 90 -1.39 11.04 -3.56
N LEU A 91 -1.98 12.00 -2.83
CA LEU A 91 -1.81 12.10 -1.39
C LEU A 91 -2.36 10.88 -0.65
N TYR A 92 -3.51 10.35 -1.09
CA TYR A 92 -4.05 9.09 -0.54
C TYR A 92 -3.07 7.94 -0.74
N HIS A 93 -2.53 7.73 -1.94
CA HIS A 93 -1.58 6.65 -2.21
C HIS A 93 -0.28 6.81 -1.42
N GLN A 94 0.24 8.03 -1.29
CA GLN A 94 1.39 8.33 -0.45
C GLN A 94 1.15 7.90 1.00
N ARG A 95 0.02 8.31 1.59
CA ARG A 95 -0.31 7.96 2.98
C ARG A 95 -0.47 6.45 3.17
N VAL A 96 -1.12 5.76 2.24
CA VAL A 96 -1.24 4.29 2.28
C VAL A 96 0.13 3.62 2.24
N ALA A 97 1.01 4.07 1.34
CA ALA A 97 2.38 3.55 1.23
C ALA A 97 3.17 3.76 2.52
N VAL A 98 3.16 4.97 3.06
CA VAL A 98 3.86 5.31 4.32
C VAL A 98 3.33 4.46 5.47
N LEU A 99 2.02 4.37 5.64
CA LEU A 99 1.42 3.56 6.72
C LEU A 99 1.72 2.07 6.56
N ALA A 100 1.82 1.57 5.32
CA ALA A 100 2.24 0.19 5.08
C ALA A 100 3.70 -0.03 5.49
N ILE A 101 4.60 0.91 5.17
CA ILE A 101 6.01 0.86 5.57
C ILE A 101 6.14 0.91 7.09
N VAL A 102 5.48 1.86 7.75
CA VAL A 102 5.47 1.98 9.20
C VAL A 102 4.99 0.67 9.84
N GLU A 103 3.86 0.13 9.38
CA GLU A 103 3.31 -1.12 9.91
C GLU A 103 4.28 -2.30 9.70
N SER A 104 4.93 -2.38 8.54
CA SER A 104 5.88 -3.45 8.22
C SER A 104 7.19 -3.35 9.01
N LEU A 105 7.63 -2.14 9.38
CA LEU A 105 8.88 -1.89 10.10
C LEU A 105 8.71 -1.81 11.62
N GLN A 106 7.49 -1.90 12.16
CA GLN A 106 7.23 -1.86 13.61
C GLN A 106 8.04 -2.88 14.45
N SER A 107 8.52 -3.95 13.83
CA SER A 107 9.30 -5.00 14.50
C SER A 107 10.80 -4.92 14.23
N ASP A 108 11.25 -3.90 13.49
CA ASP A 108 12.67 -3.65 13.25
C ASP A 108 13.29 -2.93 14.47
N PRO A 109 14.25 -3.55 15.18
CA PRO A 109 14.89 -2.93 16.35
C PRO A 109 15.82 -1.76 15.98
N HIS A 110 16.15 -1.59 14.70
CA HIS A 110 17.08 -0.56 14.23
C HIS A 110 16.39 0.67 13.64
N ILE A 111 15.06 0.64 13.52
CA ILE A 111 14.26 1.75 13.00
C ILE A 111 13.39 2.32 14.12
N GLU A 112 13.55 3.61 14.38
CA GLU A 112 12.64 4.37 15.22
C GLU A 112 12.15 5.59 14.44
N PHE A 113 10.83 5.79 14.41
CA PHE A 113 10.21 7.00 13.85
C PHE A 113 10.17 8.10 14.91
N GLU A 114 10.57 9.32 14.53
CA GLU A 114 10.58 10.47 15.42
C GLU A 114 9.14 10.95 15.68
N THR A 115 8.32 10.98 14.63
CA THR A 115 6.91 11.33 14.67
C THR A 115 6.15 10.28 15.47
N LYS A 116 5.38 10.77 16.44
CA LYS A 116 4.45 9.96 17.23
C LYS A 116 3.02 10.30 16.82
N LEU A 117 2.14 9.31 16.88
CA LEU A 117 0.72 9.50 16.58
C LEU A 117 0.06 10.36 17.66
N ASN A 118 -0.38 11.56 17.27
CA ASN A 118 -1.06 12.50 18.16
C ASN A 118 -2.57 12.25 18.16
N GLY A 119 -2.99 11.18 18.85
CA GLY A 119 -4.39 10.79 19.00
C GLY A 119 -4.91 9.91 17.86
N GLU A 120 -5.90 9.07 18.19
CA GLU A 120 -6.48 8.08 17.26
C GLU A 120 -7.69 8.64 16.49
N THR A 121 -7.58 9.86 15.96
CA THR A 121 -8.61 10.45 15.09
C THR A 121 -8.29 10.20 13.61
N PRO A 122 -9.30 10.20 12.73
CA PRO A 122 -9.09 10.17 11.28
C PRO A 122 -8.05 11.19 10.78
N GLU A 123 -8.14 12.43 11.25
CA GLU A 123 -7.23 13.51 10.91
C GLU A 123 -5.83 13.27 11.48
N GLY A 124 -5.74 12.70 12.68
CA GLY A 124 -4.47 12.35 13.32
C GLY A 124 -3.66 11.32 12.54
N TRP A 125 -4.33 10.30 11.96
CA TRP A 125 -3.66 9.30 11.12
C TRP A 125 -3.16 9.88 9.79
N ALA A 126 -3.92 10.80 9.17
CA ALA A 126 -3.49 11.49 7.97
C ALA A 126 -2.26 12.37 8.24
N GLN A 127 -2.30 13.18 9.30
CA GLN A 127 -1.18 14.02 9.72
C GLN A 127 0.05 13.21 10.10
N PHE A 128 -0.13 12.09 10.80
CA PHE A 128 0.94 11.17 11.14
C PHE A 128 1.62 10.62 9.89
N ALA A 129 0.84 10.18 8.89
CA ALA A 129 1.39 9.67 7.63
C ALA A 129 2.14 10.75 6.84
N ASP A 130 1.64 11.99 6.84
CA ASP A 130 2.31 13.12 6.18
C ASP A 130 3.63 13.47 6.89
N ALA A 131 3.65 13.52 8.22
CA ALA A 131 4.87 13.81 8.98
C ALA A 131 5.94 12.70 8.87
N VAL A 132 5.53 11.43 8.84
CA VAL A 132 6.47 10.32 8.58
C VAL A 132 7.00 10.37 7.14
N PHE A 133 6.20 10.84 6.17
CA PHE A 133 6.71 11.06 4.83
C PHE A 133 7.80 12.13 4.80
N GLU A 134 7.60 13.24 5.51
CA GLU A 134 8.62 14.29 5.65
C GLU A 134 9.90 13.76 6.32
N GLU A 135 9.78 12.85 7.30
CA GLU A 135 10.94 12.15 7.88
C GLU A 135 11.70 11.31 6.85
N PHE A 136 10.99 10.59 5.99
CA PHE A 136 11.63 9.83 4.91
C PHE A 136 12.41 10.75 3.97
N GLU A 137 11.82 11.88 3.59
CA GLU A 137 12.52 12.88 2.77
C GLU A 137 13.74 13.47 3.49
N ALA A 138 13.61 13.81 4.78
CA ALA A 138 14.70 14.34 5.61
C ALA A 138 15.85 13.34 5.80
N ALA A 139 15.52 12.04 5.93
CA ALA A 139 16.48 10.94 5.95
C ALA A 139 17.12 10.67 4.57
N GLY A 140 16.65 11.37 3.53
CA GLY A 140 17.13 11.29 2.16
C GLY A 140 16.60 10.10 1.39
N LEU A 141 15.51 9.46 1.83
CA LEU A 141 14.77 8.48 1.02
C LEU A 141 14.17 9.19 -0.20
N THR A 142 14.12 8.48 -1.31
CA THR A 142 13.52 8.94 -2.56
C THR A 142 12.27 8.13 -2.88
N THR A 143 11.47 8.63 -3.82
CA THR A 143 10.32 7.88 -4.36
C THR A 143 10.72 6.47 -4.81
N GLY A 144 11.91 6.30 -5.39
CA GLY A 144 12.41 4.99 -5.80
C GLY A 144 12.63 4.02 -4.62
N ASP A 145 13.05 4.52 -3.46
CA ASP A 145 13.17 3.69 -2.26
C ASP A 145 11.80 3.32 -1.70
N LEU A 146 10.86 4.28 -1.66
CA LEU A 146 9.48 3.98 -1.24
C LEU A 146 8.86 2.88 -2.10
N VAL A 147 9.02 2.97 -3.44
CA VAL A 147 8.54 1.94 -4.36
C VAL A 147 9.21 0.60 -4.07
N ALA A 148 10.54 0.57 -3.92
CA ALA A 148 11.27 -0.67 -3.64
C ALA A 148 10.84 -1.31 -2.31
N ILE A 149 10.61 -0.52 -1.26
CA ILE A 149 10.10 -1.01 0.04
C ILE A 149 8.64 -1.50 -0.11
N CYS A 150 7.80 -0.82 -0.88
CA CYS A 150 6.41 -1.26 -1.11
C CYS A 150 6.34 -2.57 -1.91
N ASP A 151 7.17 -2.71 -2.95
CA ASP A 151 7.30 -3.95 -3.71
C ASP A 151 7.73 -5.11 -2.80
N GLU A 152 8.67 -4.82 -1.91
CA GLU A 152 9.14 -5.76 -0.91
C GLU A 152 8.03 -6.21 0.05
N ILE A 153 7.25 -5.27 0.57
CA ILE A 153 6.08 -5.57 1.41
C ILE A 153 5.10 -6.49 0.69
N CYS A 154 4.82 -6.19 -0.59
CA CYS A 154 3.91 -7.02 -1.40
C CYS A 154 4.49 -8.41 -1.66
N ARG A 155 5.81 -8.52 -1.84
CA ARG A 155 6.51 -9.79 -2.02
C ARG A 155 6.44 -10.66 -0.77
N ILE A 156 6.74 -10.11 0.41
CA ILE A 156 6.67 -10.83 1.69
C ILE A 156 5.22 -11.27 2.00
N GLY A 157 4.24 -10.48 1.59
CA GLY A 157 2.82 -10.82 1.72
C GLY A 157 2.31 -11.89 0.75
N ASN A 158 3.17 -12.48 -0.10
CA ASN A 158 2.79 -13.36 -1.20
C ASN A 158 1.74 -12.75 -2.15
N LEU A 159 1.69 -11.42 -2.26
CA LEU A 159 0.78 -10.72 -3.17
C LEU A 159 1.34 -10.64 -4.60
N LEU A 160 2.67 -10.78 -4.75
CA LEU A 160 3.37 -10.80 -6.03
C LEU A 160 3.76 -12.25 -6.38
N ASN A 161 2.79 -13.01 -6.87
CA ASN A 161 2.87 -14.42 -7.25
C ASN A 161 3.94 -14.74 -8.30
N GLN A 162 5.18 -14.97 -7.90
CA GLN A 162 6.10 -15.84 -8.65
C GLN A 162 6.12 -17.26 -8.06
N ASP A 163 6.04 -17.39 -6.74
CA ASP A 163 6.07 -18.69 -6.06
C ASP A 163 4.73 -19.44 -6.14
N LEU A 164 3.60 -18.74 -6.13
CA LEU A 164 2.26 -19.34 -6.24
C LEU A 164 2.01 -19.96 -7.63
N VAL A 165 2.59 -19.40 -8.69
CA VAL A 165 2.54 -19.98 -10.05
C VAL A 165 3.42 -21.23 -10.12
N ARG A 166 4.58 -21.22 -9.46
CA ARG A 166 5.52 -22.34 -9.41
C ARG A 166 4.96 -23.52 -8.59
N GLU A 167 4.30 -23.23 -7.48
CA GLU A 167 3.63 -24.23 -6.65
C GLU A 167 2.37 -24.80 -7.34
N GLN A 168 1.55 -23.97 -8.03
CA GLN A 168 0.40 -24.46 -8.81
C GLN A 168 0.79 -25.44 -9.94
N ALA A 169 1.96 -25.24 -10.57
CA ALA A 169 2.49 -26.17 -11.55
C ALA A 169 2.79 -27.55 -10.92
N ASN A 170 3.39 -27.57 -9.73
CA ASN A 170 3.70 -28.81 -9.00
C ASN A 170 2.44 -29.56 -8.51
N PHE A 171 1.38 -28.83 -8.12
CA PHE A 171 0.09 -29.44 -7.77
C PHE A 171 -0.59 -30.13 -8.96
N SER A 172 -0.39 -29.60 -10.17
CA SER A 172 -0.99 -30.15 -11.39
C SER A 172 -0.27 -31.44 -11.85
N GLU A 173 1.03 -31.58 -11.61
CA GLU A 173 1.80 -32.79 -11.93
C GLU A 173 1.58 -33.94 -10.94
N SER A 174 1.32 -33.63 -9.67
CA SER A 174 1.07 -34.64 -8.62
C SER A 174 -0.26 -35.39 -8.82
N ILE A 175 -1.29 -34.72 -9.37
CA ILE A 175 -2.59 -35.35 -9.65
C ILE A 175 -2.52 -36.30 -10.85
N ALA A 176 -1.63 -36.04 -11.81
CA ALA A 176 -1.46 -36.89 -13.00
C ALA A 176 -0.73 -38.21 -12.70
N ASN A 177 0.13 -38.25 -11.67
CA ASN A 177 0.96 -39.41 -11.33
C ASN A 177 0.42 -40.27 -10.17
N GLY A 178 -0.71 -39.89 -9.57
CA GLY A 178 -1.36 -40.62 -8.47
C GLY A 178 -2.38 -41.69 -8.89
N SER A 179 -2.49 -41.98 -10.20
CA SER A 179 -3.37 -43.02 -10.73
C SER A 179 -2.54 -44.22 -11.20
N SER A 180 -2.04 -45.03 -10.27
CA SER A 180 -1.43 -46.34 -10.55
C SER A 180 -1.69 -47.29 -9.39
#